data_AF-A0A6G6BYC5-F1
#
_entry.id   AF-A0A6G6BYC5-F1
#
_cell.length_a   1.000
_cell.length_b   1.000
_cell.length_c   1.000
_cell.angle_alpha   90.00
_cell.angle_beta   90.00
_cell.angle_gamma   90.00
#
_symmetry.space_group_name_H-M   'P 1'
#
loop_
_entity.id
_entity.type
_entity.pdbx_description
1 polymer ?
#
loop_
_entity_poly.entity_id
_entity_poly.type
_entity_poly.pdbx_seq_one_letter_code
_entity_poly.pdbx_strand_id
1 'polypeptide(L)'
;MTANPKMVNQAFPIKEISYEEAMELSHFGAKVIYPLTIQPAMKKNIPIQIKNTFYPTDPGTLIFISNKSTNISQPVTGISGIQNLALLTLEGSGMIGIPGYSKRLFEALSREKINVIFITQSSSEHSITTGIHEMDVIKAKTVIDSEFSQEIYQKYIDPLKIEKDLCIIAVVGDNMKNLHGTSGKMFSSLGRNSINVRAIAQGSTEKNISAVIQKKDFKKALNTLHEAFFERPPKQINLFICGVGKVGSKLLEQIDQQKNYLLEELKLQMRIIGLSNSKKMYFDNNNGINLSQWKYNLNKNGLKMNIYSFMEKVWKFNLRNSLFVDNTASEEMAMTYEKFLQNGIGVITCNKIACSSDYDHYKRLKTLSRHFKAPFLFETNVGASLPVISTLNDLINSGDKIKKIEAVLSGSLNFIFNHFIGEKSFLEVVKEAQSKGYTEPDPRIDLSGLDVMRKILILARECGSPLELNDIINNSFLPKSCSTVISIENFYQELHQYRDYFSEIRKKSEKKKRRLRFIARYENGIASIGLESIKQSHPFYQLEGKDNMVLYNTYRYDEQPLIIRGAGAGAEVTASGVFSDIIKATK
;
A
#
# COMPACT_ATOMS: atom_id res chain seq x y z
N MET A 1 -12.85 -19.33 21.24
CA MET A 1 -11.71 -18.73 20.51
C MET A 1 -12.19 -17.42 19.88
N THR A 2 -11.34 -16.40 19.79
CA THR A 2 -11.69 -15.08 19.22
C THR A 2 -11.98 -15.09 17.73
N ALA A 3 -11.49 -16.11 16.99
CA ALA A 3 -11.88 -16.43 15.63
C ALA A 3 -11.59 -17.91 15.34
N ASN A 4 -11.93 -18.42 14.15
CA ASN A 4 -11.57 -19.78 13.74
C ASN A 4 -10.04 -19.92 13.55
N PRO A 5 -9.32 -20.71 14.39
CA PRO A 5 -7.86 -20.79 14.35
C PRO A 5 -7.31 -21.43 13.06
N LYS A 6 -8.13 -22.18 12.30
CA LYS A 6 -7.74 -22.70 10.97
C LYS A 6 -7.66 -21.61 9.91
N MET A 7 -8.31 -20.46 10.14
CA MET A 7 -8.38 -19.35 9.18
C MET A 7 -7.60 -18.13 9.65
N VAL A 8 -7.51 -17.95 10.97
CA VAL A 8 -6.82 -16.84 11.64
C VAL A 8 -5.82 -17.45 12.63
N ASN A 9 -4.55 -17.53 12.24
CA ASN A 9 -3.50 -18.19 13.04
C ASN A 9 -3.27 -17.54 14.41
N GLN A 10 -3.59 -16.25 14.51
CA GLN A 10 -3.42 -15.42 15.71
C GLN A 10 -4.67 -15.39 16.60
N ALA A 11 -5.67 -16.23 16.31
CA ALA A 11 -6.82 -16.43 17.18
C ALA A 11 -6.40 -17.07 18.51
N PHE A 12 -6.98 -16.62 19.61
CA PHE A 12 -6.68 -17.11 20.95
C PHE A 12 -7.95 -17.48 21.73
N PRO A 13 -7.86 -18.28 22.81
CA PRO A 13 -9.02 -18.65 23.62
C PRO A 13 -9.69 -17.42 24.25
N ILE A 14 -11.03 -17.42 24.26
CA ILE A 14 -11.81 -16.42 24.99
C ILE A 14 -11.89 -16.91 26.44
N LYS A 15 -11.56 -16.06 27.42
CA LYS A 15 -11.61 -16.46 28.83
C LYS A 15 -13.05 -16.52 29.34
N GLU A 16 -13.81 -15.48 29.05
CA GLU A 16 -15.15 -15.20 29.57
C GLU A 16 -16.02 -14.65 28.44
N ILE A 17 -17.29 -15.06 28.37
CA ILE A 17 -18.25 -14.61 27.36
C ILE A 17 -19.69 -14.68 27.92
N SER A 18 -20.56 -13.77 27.51
CA SER A 18 -21.99 -13.82 27.86
C SER A 18 -22.74 -14.94 27.11
N TYR A 19 -23.90 -15.34 27.60
CA TYR A 19 -24.77 -16.27 26.88
C TYR A 19 -25.17 -15.75 25.50
N GLU A 20 -25.50 -14.46 25.37
CA GLU A 20 -25.95 -13.93 24.08
C GLU A 20 -24.81 -13.84 23.07
N GLU A 21 -23.62 -13.38 23.46
CA GLU A 21 -22.46 -13.38 22.56
C GLU A 21 -22.08 -14.80 22.10
N ALA A 22 -22.18 -15.79 22.99
CA ALA A 22 -21.94 -17.18 22.66
C ALA A 22 -22.95 -17.71 21.63
N MET A 23 -24.23 -17.33 21.76
CA MET A 23 -25.27 -17.65 20.79
C MET A 23 -25.03 -16.96 19.44
N GLU A 24 -24.65 -15.69 19.44
CA GLU A 24 -24.35 -14.90 18.23
C GLU A 24 -23.15 -15.47 17.46
N LEU A 25 -22.04 -15.77 18.16
CA LEU A 25 -20.87 -16.39 17.54
C LEU A 25 -21.22 -17.75 16.91
N SER A 26 -22.04 -18.54 17.61
CA SER A 26 -22.51 -19.84 17.13
C SER A 26 -23.36 -19.71 15.87
N HIS A 27 -24.33 -18.77 15.86
CA HIS A 27 -25.16 -18.47 14.71
C HIS A 27 -24.32 -18.16 13.47
N PHE A 28 -23.28 -17.33 13.63
CA PHE A 28 -22.39 -16.95 12.53
C PHE A 28 -21.24 -17.93 12.24
N GLY A 29 -21.31 -19.18 12.73
CA GLY A 29 -20.43 -20.26 12.28
C GLY A 29 -19.40 -20.77 13.31
N ALA A 30 -19.46 -20.33 14.57
CA ALA A 30 -18.65 -20.91 15.63
C ALA A 30 -19.25 -22.25 16.09
N LYS A 31 -18.84 -23.35 15.43
CA LYS A 31 -19.43 -24.70 15.56
C LYS A 31 -19.22 -25.42 16.92
N VAL A 32 -18.75 -24.74 17.96
CA VAL A 32 -18.41 -25.38 19.25
C VAL A 32 -19.66 -25.61 20.12
N ILE A 33 -20.66 -24.74 19.98
CA ILE A 33 -21.86 -24.70 20.80
C ILE A 33 -23.07 -24.58 19.88
N TYR A 34 -24.18 -25.22 20.23
CA TYR A 34 -25.45 -25.08 19.52
C TYR A 34 -26.39 -24.18 20.35
N PRO A 35 -26.99 -23.11 19.80
CA PRO A 35 -27.69 -22.11 20.61
C PRO A 35 -28.81 -22.68 21.48
N LEU A 36 -29.52 -23.71 20.99
CA LEU A 36 -30.62 -24.34 21.75
C LEU A 36 -30.13 -25.09 22.99
N THR A 37 -28.86 -25.51 23.07
CA THR A 37 -28.33 -26.17 24.27
C THR A 37 -27.94 -25.18 25.37
N ILE A 38 -27.73 -23.91 25.04
CA ILE A 38 -27.41 -22.85 26.01
C ILE A 38 -28.65 -22.37 26.74
N GLN A 39 -29.82 -22.36 26.08
CA GLN A 39 -31.06 -21.78 26.62
C GLN A 39 -31.49 -22.32 28.00
N PRO A 40 -31.44 -23.64 28.29
CA PRO A 40 -31.83 -24.15 29.61
C PRO A 40 -30.91 -23.65 30.73
N ALA A 41 -29.60 -23.59 30.46
CA ALA A 41 -28.60 -23.10 31.40
C ALA A 41 -28.76 -21.58 31.63
N MET A 42 -28.99 -20.83 30.55
CA MET A 42 -29.29 -19.39 30.62
C MET A 42 -30.54 -19.09 31.47
N LYS A 43 -31.66 -19.81 31.24
CA LYS A 43 -32.90 -19.62 32.03
C LYS A 43 -32.72 -19.87 33.53
N LYS A 44 -31.78 -20.75 33.90
CA LYS A 44 -31.48 -21.10 35.30
C LYS A 44 -30.23 -20.40 35.84
N ASN A 45 -29.60 -19.51 35.06
CA ASN A 45 -28.33 -18.86 35.40
C ASN A 45 -27.21 -19.84 35.78
N ILE A 46 -27.13 -21.00 35.12
CA ILE A 46 -26.11 -22.04 35.37
C ILE A 46 -24.91 -21.77 34.46
N PRO A 47 -23.73 -21.40 34.99
CA PRO A 47 -22.55 -21.16 34.17
C PRO A 47 -22.10 -22.41 33.40
N ILE A 48 -21.62 -22.22 32.16
CA ILE A 48 -21.15 -23.29 31.28
C ILE A 48 -19.64 -23.13 31.08
N GLN A 49 -18.86 -24.16 31.39
CA GLN A 49 -17.42 -24.17 31.12
C GLN A 49 -17.11 -25.01 29.87
N ILE A 50 -16.59 -24.39 28.81
CA ILE A 50 -16.08 -25.11 27.63
C ILE A 50 -14.61 -25.45 27.87
N LYS A 51 -14.30 -26.75 27.96
CA LYS A 51 -12.94 -27.29 28.14
C LYS A 51 -12.35 -27.82 26.85
N ASN A 52 -11.02 -27.90 26.78
CA ASN A 52 -10.30 -28.53 25.69
C ASN A 52 -10.02 -30.00 26.02
N THR A 53 -10.53 -30.93 25.20
CA THR A 53 -10.32 -32.38 25.39
C THR A 53 -8.85 -32.78 25.33
N PHE A 54 -8.03 -32.07 24.56
CA PHE A 54 -6.59 -32.36 24.42
C PHE A 54 -5.74 -31.71 25.52
N TYR A 55 -6.28 -30.70 26.22
CA TYR A 55 -5.61 -29.99 27.32
C TYR A 55 -6.58 -29.79 28.48
N PRO A 56 -6.89 -30.84 29.26
CA PRO A 56 -7.96 -30.79 30.28
C PRO A 56 -7.71 -29.79 31.41
N THR A 57 -6.44 -29.49 31.68
CA THR A 57 -6.01 -28.52 32.71
C THR A 57 -6.20 -27.07 32.26
N ASP A 58 -6.40 -26.80 30.97
CA ASP A 58 -6.68 -25.45 30.50
C ASP A 58 -7.93 -24.90 31.18
N PRO A 59 -7.96 -23.62 31.58
CA PRO A 59 -9.13 -23.02 32.20
C PRO A 59 -10.34 -23.13 31.29
N GLY A 60 -10.15 -22.98 29.97
CA GLY A 60 -11.22 -23.02 28.97
C GLY A 60 -11.95 -21.69 28.85
N THR A 61 -13.16 -21.71 28.30
CA THR A 61 -14.04 -20.54 28.19
C THR A 61 -15.22 -20.67 29.15
N LEU A 62 -15.40 -19.71 30.05
CA LEU A 62 -16.56 -19.64 30.94
C LEU A 62 -17.68 -18.81 30.28
N ILE A 63 -18.87 -19.38 30.15
CA ILE A 63 -20.08 -18.73 29.67
C ILE A 63 -21.00 -18.49 30.87
N PHE A 64 -21.41 -17.25 31.11
CA PHE A 64 -22.24 -16.89 32.27
C PHE A 64 -23.04 -15.62 31.99
N ILE A 65 -23.89 -15.21 32.95
CA ILE A 65 -24.61 -13.94 32.85
C ILE A 65 -23.64 -12.79 33.09
N SER A 66 -23.50 -11.91 32.09
CA SER A 66 -22.61 -10.77 32.19
C SER A 66 -23.22 -9.72 33.13
N ASN A 67 -22.81 -9.72 34.40
CA ASN A 67 -23.12 -8.65 35.37
C ASN A 67 -22.07 -7.54 35.37
N LYS A 68 -21.10 -7.61 34.46
CA LYS A 68 -19.88 -6.84 34.53
C LYS A 68 -19.78 -5.90 33.33
N SER A 69 -19.73 -4.60 33.61
CA SER A 69 -19.16 -3.56 32.76
C SER A 69 -17.64 -3.72 32.55
N THR A 70 -17.11 -4.96 32.52
CA THR A 70 -15.66 -5.18 32.61
C THR A 70 -15.01 -5.22 31.24
N ASN A 71 -14.11 -4.26 31.06
CA ASN A 71 -13.25 -3.95 29.91
C ASN A 71 -13.91 -3.18 28.77
N ILE A 72 -14.17 -1.88 29.03
CA ILE A 72 -14.31 -0.81 28.03
C ILE A 72 -13.19 -0.87 26.96
N SER A 73 -12.02 -1.41 27.31
CA SER A 73 -10.84 -1.49 26.44
C SER A 73 -10.93 -2.50 25.28
N GLN A 74 -11.84 -3.50 25.32
CA GLN A 74 -12.02 -4.47 24.23
C GLN A 74 -13.52 -4.77 24.01
N PRO A 75 -14.24 -3.96 23.19
CA PRO A 75 -15.68 -4.12 22.95
C PRO A 75 -16.06 -5.36 22.16
N VAL A 76 -15.09 -6.03 21.53
CA VAL A 76 -15.31 -7.17 20.64
C VAL A 76 -14.77 -8.43 21.30
N THR A 77 -15.62 -9.43 21.43
CA THR A 77 -15.30 -10.71 22.07
C THR A 77 -14.91 -11.77 21.05
N GLY A 78 -15.51 -11.74 19.86
CA GLY A 78 -15.15 -12.66 18.79
C GLY A 78 -15.57 -12.20 17.40
N ILE A 79 -14.97 -12.83 16.39
CA ILE A 79 -15.29 -12.65 14.98
C ILE A 79 -15.57 -14.02 14.37
N SER A 80 -16.68 -14.14 13.66
CA SER A 80 -17.11 -15.36 13.00
C SER A 80 -17.59 -15.08 11.58
N GLY A 81 -17.89 -16.12 10.82
CA GLY A 81 -18.50 -15.95 9.50
C GLY A 81 -18.93 -17.26 8.84
N ILE A 82 -19.89 -17.12 7.93
CA ILE A 82 -20.49 -18.21 7.15
C ILE A 82 -20.14 -18.01 5.67
N GLN A 83 -19.67 -19.07 5.02
CA GLN A 83 -19.37 -19.10 3.58
C GLN A 83 -20.55 -19.68 2.78
N ASN A 84 -20.49 -19.55 1.44
CA ASN A 84 -21.50 -20.08 0.51
C ASN A 84 -22.88 -19.47 0.79
N LEU A 85 -22.92 -18.15 0.79
CA LEU A 85 -24.12 -17.35 0.98
C LEU A 85 -24.54 -16.75 -0.38
N ALA A 86 -25.84 -16.57 -0.55
CA ALA A 86 -26.40 -15.79 -1.63
C ALA A 86 -27.34 -14.71 -1.09
N LEU A 87 -27.38 -13.56 -1.77
CA LEU A 87 -28.37 -12.52 -1.50
C LEU A 87 -29.53 -12.68 -2.47
N LEU A 88 -30.73 -12.59 -1.92
CA LEU A 88 -31.98 -12.51 -2.67
C LEU A 88 -32.58 -11.14 -2.43
N THR A 89 -32.82 -10.37 -3.49
CA THR A 89 -33.39 -9.03 -3.43
C THR A 89 -34.70 -9.00 -4.17
N LEU A 90 -35.77 -8.75 -3.42
CA LEU A 90 -37.09 -8.41 -3.93
C LEU A 90 -37.20 -6.89 -3.94
N GLU A 91 -37.49 -6.29 -5.09
CA GLU A 91 -37.62 -4.83 -5.20
C GLU A 91 -38.64 -4.40 -6.24
N GLY A 92 -39.23 -3.23 -6.00
CA GLY A 92 -40.23 -2.67 -6.89
C GLY A 92 -40.95 -1.45 -6.32
N SER A 93 -41.30 -0.52 -7.19
CA SER A 93 -42.08 0.68 -6.81
C SER A 93 -43.46 0.32 -6.24
N GLY A 94 -44.05 -0.80 -6.65
CA GLY A 94 -45.32 -1.30 -6.14
C GLY A 94 -45.28 -1.85 -4.72
N MET A 95 -44.12 -1.89 -4.06
CA MET A 95 -43.99 -2.30 -2.66
C MET A 95 -44.14 -1.14 -1.67
N ILE A 96 -43.90 0.09 -2.10
CA ILE A 96 -43.78 1.26 -1.21
C ILE A 96 -45.11 1.53 -0.49
N GLY A 97 -45.10 1.47 0.85
CA GLY A 97 -46.27 1.77 1.69
C GLY A 97 -47.37 0.73 1.64
N ILE A 98 -47.14 -0.43 0.99
CA ILE A 98 -48.12 -1.52 0.92
C ILE A 98 -47.70 -2.64 1.89
N PRO A 99 -48.46 -2.89 2.97
CA PRO A 99 -48.14 -3.95 3.91
C PRO A 99 -48.33 -5.33 3.28
N GLY A 100 -47.49 -6.30 3.68
CA GLY A 100 -47.69 -7.72 3.39
C GLY A 100 -46.67 -8.38 2.46
N TYR A 101 -45.87 -7.61 1.71
CA TYR A 101 -44.81 -8.17 0.86
C TYR A 101 -43.77 -8.97 1.65
N SER A 102 -43.30 -8.42 2.79
CA SER A 102 -42.37 -9.12 3.69
C SER A 102 -42.95 -10.42 4.22
N LYS A 103 -44.22 -10.41 4.66
CA LYS A 103 -44.94 -11.61 5.12
C LYS A 103 -44.93 -12.69 4.02
N ARG A 104 -45.40 -12.36 2.81
CA ARG A 104 -45.48 -13.31 1.69
C ARG A 104 -44.11 -13.87 1.32
N LEU A 105 -43.08 -13.02 1.28
CA LEU A 105 -41.70 -13.42 1.01
C LEU A 105 -41.20 -14.46 2.02
N PHE A 106 -41.34 -14.18 3.33
CA PHE A 106 -40.87 -15.10 4.36
C PHE A 106 -41.75 -16.36 4.49
N GLU A 107 -43.05 -16.25 4.18
CA GLU A 107 -43.96 -17.39 4.14
C GLU A 107 -43.60 -18.34 2.99
N ALA A 108 -43.30 -17.83 1.80
CA ALA A 108 -42.83 -18.63 0.66
C ALA A 108 -41.53 -19.39 0.99
N LEU A 109 -40.55 -18.71 1.60
CA LEU A 109 -39.30 -19.35 2.04
C LEU A 109 -39.53 -20.40 3.13
N SER A 110 -40.42 -20.12 4.08
CA SER A 110 -40.73 -21.02 5.20
C SER A 110 -41.42 -22.30 4.74
N ARG A 111 -42.34 -22.24 3.76
CA ARG A 111 -42.99 -23.43 3.18
C ARG A 111 -41.97 -24.44 2.64
N GLU A 112 -40.88 -23.95 2.05
CA GLU A 112 -39.78 -24.76 1.53
C GLU A 112 -38.67 -25.06 2.57
N LYS A 113 -38.88 -24.67 3.83
CA LYS A 113 -37.92 -24.84 4.94
C LYS A 113 -36.55 -24.21 4.67
N ILE A 114 -36.54 -23.10 3.92
CA ILE A 114 -35.31 -22.36 3.60
C ILE A 114 -34.94 -21.46 4.77
N ASN A 115 -33.74 -21.65 5.32
CA ASN A 115 -33.28 -20.87 6.47
C ASN A 115 -32.79 -19.48 6.04
N VAL A 116 -33.32 -18.45 6.69
CA VAL A 116 -32.88 -17.06 6.51
C VAL A 116 -31.80 -16.72 7.53
N ILE A 117 -30.62 -16.32 7.04
CA ILE A 117 -29.44 -16.04 7.88
C ILE A 117 -29.51 -14.61 8.44
N PHE A 118 -29.92 -13.65 7.60
CA PHE A 118 -30.13 -12.26 7.98
C PHE A 118 -31.11 -11.58 7.02
N ILE A 119 -31.66 -10.44 7.45
CA ILE A 119 -32.59 -9.62 6.68
C ILE A 119 -32.09 -8.18 6.69
N THR A 120 -32.20 -7.49 5.55
CA THR A 120 -31.99 -6.05 5.46
C THR A 120 -33.05 -5.44 4.55
N GLN A 121 -33.65 -4.34 4.98
CA GLN A 121 -34.75 -3.68 4.28
C GLN A 121 -34.43 -2.20 4.12
N SER A 122 -34.73 -1.66 2.94
CA SER A 122 -34.65 -0.22 2.70
C SER A 122 -35.71 0.52 3.51
N SER A 123 -35.37 1.70 4.07
CA SER A 123 -36.31 2.53 4.81
C SER A 123 -37.45 3.07 3.95
N SER A 124 -37.26 3.13 2.63
CA SER A 124 -38.31 3.45 1.66
C SER A 124 -39.26 2.30 1.37
N GLU A 125 -39.02 1.12 1.94
CA GLU A 125 -39.76 -0.13 1.68
C GLU A 125 -39.71 -0.59 0.21
N HIS A 126 -38.85 0.03 -0.61
CA HIS A 126 -38.70 -0.27 -2.03
C HIS A 126 -38.06 -1.65 -2.27
N SER A 127 -37.29 -2.15 -1.29
CA SER A 127 -36.56 -3.40 -1.42
C SER A 127 -36.39 -4.12 -0.08
N ILE A 128 -36.47 -5.45 -0.17
CA ILE A 128 -36.18 -6.39 0.91
C ILE A 128 -35.09 -7.33 0.41
N THR A 129 -33.97 -7.40 1.12
CA THR A 129 -32.88 -8.32 0.83
C THR A 129 -32.71 -9.32 1.97
N THR A 130 -32.56 -10.59 1.62
CA THR A 130 -32.33 -11.69 2.56
C THR A 130 -31.12 -12.51 2.16
N GLY A 131 -30.37 -12.96 3.16
CA GLY A 131 -29.24 -13.87 2.98
C GLY A 131 -29.64 -15.32 3.25
N ILE A 132 -29.35 -16.21 2.30
CA ILE A 132 -29.60 -17.65 2.44
C ILE A 132 -28.36 -18.47 2.07
N HIS A 133 -28.36 -19.76 2.41
CA HIS A 133 -27.34 -20.66 1.89
C HIS A 133 -27.46 -20.83 0.38
N GLU A 134 -26.32 -20.86 -0.30
CA GLU A 134 -26.24 -20.91 -1.75
C GLU A 134 -26.88 -22.18 -2.35
N MET A 135 -26.91 -23.27 -1.58
CA MET A 135 -27.58 -24.52 -1.98
C MET A 135 -29.10 -24.40 -2.14
N ASP A 136 -29.72 -23.43 -1.48
CA ASP A 136 -31.18 -23.24 -1.50
C ASP A 136 -31.64 -22.25 -2.57
N VAL A 137 -30.71 -21.61 -3.29
CA VAL A 137 -30.98 -20.52 -4.23
C VAL A 137 -31.99 -20.89 -5.33
N ILE A 138 -31.86 -22.09 -5.89
CA ILE A 138 -32.76 -22.53 -6.97
C ILE A 138 -34.19 -22.66 -6.44
N LYS A 139 -34.36 -23.29 -5.27
CA LYS A 139 -35.68 -23.45 -4.64
C LYS A 139 -36.27 -22.09 -4.25
N ALA A 140 -35.46 -21.23 -3.64
CA ALA A 140 -35.86 -19.90 -3.22
C ALA A 140 -36.35 -19.05 -4.40
N LYS A 141 -35.61 -19.07 -5.52
CA LYS A 141 -36.02 -18.33 -6.72
C LYS A 141 -37.37 -18.79 -7.24
N THR A 142 -37.54 -20.10 -7.40
CA THR A 142 -38.76 -20.68 -7.95
C THR A 142 -39.98 -20.36 -7.10
N VAL A 143 -39.88 -20.54 -5.76
CA VAL A 143 -41.03 -20.31 -4.88
C VAL A 143 -41.38 -18.82 -4.77
N ILE A 144 -40.38 -17.93 -4.73
CA ILE A 144 -40.61 -16.48 -4.62
C ILE A 144 -41.16 -15.91 -5.94
N ASP A 145 -40.55 -16.22 -7.09
CA ASP A 145 -41.04 -15.72 -8.38
C ASP A 145 -42.47 -16.23 -8.67
N SER A 146 -42.82 -17.44 -8.21
CA SER A 146 -44.18 -17.97 -8.30
C SER A 146 -45.17 -17.21 -7.40
N GLU A 147 -44.81 -16.99 -6.13
CA GLU A 147 -45.62 -16.27 -5.14
C GLU A 147 -45.94 -14.83 -5.58
N PHE A 148 -45.04 -14.17 -6.30
CA PHE A 148 -45.22 -12.79 -6.80
C PHE A 148 -45.41 -12.69 -8.32
N SER A 149 -45.82 -13.78 -8.98
CA SER A 149 -45.92 -13.86 -10.44
C SER A 149 -46.84 -12.78 -11.05
N GLN A 150 -47.92 -12.41 -10.36
CA GLN A 150 -48.86 -11.38 -10.81
C GLN A 150 -48.23 -9.98 -10.75
N GLU A 151 -47.59 -9.64 -9.63
CA GLU A 151 -46.92 -8.35 -9.44
C GLU A 151 -45.73 -8.18 -10.39
N ILE A 152 -45.01 -9.27 -10.66
CA ILE A 152 -43.92 -9.30 -11.66
C ILE A 152 -44.49 -9.07 -13.07
N TYR A 153 -45.56 -9.77 -13.44
CA TYR A 153 -46.21 -9.61 -14.75
C TYR A 153 -46.72 -8.18 -14.97
N GLN A 154 -47.32 -7.59 -13.93
CA GLN A 154 -47.81 -6.22 -13.94
C GLN A 154 -46.70 -5.16 -13.81
N LYS A 155 -45.44 -5.58 -13.64
CA LYS A 155 -44.26 -4.72 -13.43
C LYS A 155 -44.34 -3.82 -12.20
N TYR A 156 -45.10 -4.24 -11.19
CA TYR A 156 -45.09 -3.61 -9.88
C TYR A 156 -43.83 -3.96 -9.09
N ILE A 157 -43.30 -5.16 -9.33
CA ILE A 157 -42.01 -5.60 -8.80
C ILE A 157 -41.15 -6.24 -9.89
N ASP A 158 -39.84 -6.23 -9.69
CA ASP A 158 -38.90 -6.94 -10.54
C ASP A 158 -38.86 -8.45 -10.18
N PRO A 159 -38.49 -9.33 -11.13
CA PRO A 159 -38.14 -10.71 -10.82
C PRO A 159 -37.03 -10.78 -9.76
N LEU A 160 -37.03 -11.83 -8.92
CA LEU A 160 -36.09 -11.94 -7.81
C LEU A 160 -34.63 -11.87 -8.30
N LYS A 161 -33.89 -10.89 -7.79
CA LYS A 161 -32.47 -10.67 -8.08
C LYS A 161 -31.62 -11.52 -7.14
N ILE A 162 -30.58 -12.13 -7.69
CA ILE A 162 -29.74 -13.10 -6.97
C ILE A 162 -28.27 -12.76 -7.16
N GLU A 163 -27.56 -12.62 -6.05
CA GLU A 163 -26.10 -12.51 -6.03
C GLU A 163 -25.50 -13.72 -5.30
N LYS A 164 -24.57 -14.42 -5.97
CA LYS A 164 -23.89 -15.63 -5.48
C LYS A 164 -22.42 -15.35 -5.13
N ASP A 165 -21.72 -16.38 -4.67
CA ASP A 165 -20.30 -16.31 -4.28
C ASP A 165 -20.04 -15.30 -3.17
N LEU A 166 -20.94 -15.24 -2.19
CA LEU A 166 -20.85 -14.34 -1.05
C LEU A 166 -20.58 -15.11 0.25
N CYS A 167 -20.19 -14.36 1.26
CA CYS A 167 -20.09 -14.81 2.64
C CYS A 167 -20.48 -13.68 3.58
N ILE A 168 -20.91 -14.05 4.79
CA ILE A 168 -21.20 -13.09 5.86
C ILE A 168 -20.13 -13.22 6.94
N ILE A 169 -19.63 -12.09 7.39
CA ILE A 169 -18.73 -11.99 8.55
C ILE A 169 -19.47 -11.21 9.63
N ALA A 170 -19.29 -11.61 10.88
CA ALA A 170 -19.90 -10.97 12.03
C ALA A 170 -18.84 -10.66 13.10
N VAL A 171 -18.85 -9.43 13.57
CA VAL A 171 -18.14 -8.96 14.76
C VAL A 171 -19.14 -9.02 15.91
N VAL A 172 -18.80 -9.78 16.96
CA VAL A 172 -19.67 -10.03 18.10
C VAL A 172 -19.00 -9.51 19.37
N GLY A 173 -19.75 -8.79 20.17
CA GLY A 173 -19.29 -8.25 21.44
C GLY A 173 -20.43 -7.66 22.25
N ASP A 174 -20.26 -7.63 23.57
CA ASP A 174 -21.24 -7.05 24.46
C ASP A 174 -21.14 -5.51 24.47
N ASN A 175 -22.27 -4.85 24.69
CA ASN A 175 -22.35 -3.40 24.88
C ASN A 175 -21.78 -2.53 23.73
N MET A 176 -21.72 -3.02 22.48
CA MET A 176 -21.22 -2.21 21.34
C MET A 176 -22.08 -0.97 21.08
N LYS A 177 -23.35 -0.97 21.51
CA LYS A 177 -24.26 0.19 21.49
C LYS A 177 -23.71 1.43 22.20
N ASN A 178 -22.99 1.22 23.29
CA ASN A 178 -22.47 2.29 24.14
C ASN A 178 -21.00 2.63 23.83
N LEU A 179 -20.41 1.96 22.83
CA LEU A 179 -19.00 2.12 22.44
C LEU A 179 -18.92 2.70 21.03
N HIS A 180 -18.76 4.02 20.97
CA HIS A 180 -18.64 4.76 19.73
C HIS A 180 -17.48 4.23 18.88
N GLY A 181 -17.72 4.08 17.57
CA GLY A 181 -16.67 3.80 16.58
C GLY A 181 -16.41 2.32 16.28
N THR A 182 -17.08 1.36 16.93
CA THR A 182 -16.90 -0.08 16.64
C THR A 182 -17.28 -0.43 15.19
N SER A 183 -18.47 -0.02 14.74
CA SER A 183 -18.92 -0.16 13.35
C SER A 183 -17.99 0.57 12.38
N GLY A 184 -17.63 1.82 12.70
CA GLY A 184 -16.68 2.62 11.94
C GLY A 184 -15.32 1.92 11.77
N LYS A 185 -14.79 1.31 12.84
CA LYS A 185 -13.53 0.56 12.84
C LYS A 185 -13.64 -0.68 11.95
N MET A 186 -14.74 -1.43 12.03
CA MET A 186 -14.99 -2.60 11.19
C MET A 186 -14.98 -2.23 9.70
N PHE A 187 -15.84 -1.30 9.29
CA PHE A 187 -15.97 -0.92 7.88
C PHE A 187 -14.73 -0.21 7.34
N SER A 188 -14.07 0.62 8.15
CA SER A 188 -12.80 1.25 7.76
C SER A 188 -11.69 0.23 7.54
N SER A 189 -11.62 -0.81 8.38
CA SER A 189 -10.60 -1.86 8.26
C SER A 189 -10.79 -2.70 7.01
N LEU A 190 -12.04 -3.07 6.70
CA LEU A 190 -12.38 -3.76 5.44
C LEU A 190 -12.04 -2.90 4.22
N GLY A 191 -12.47 -1.63 4.23
CA GLY A 191 -12.22 -0.70 3.12
C GLY A 191 -10.72 -0.44 2.86
N ARG A 192 -9.92 -0.25 3.92
CA ARG A 192 -8.45 -0.09 3.81
C ARG A 192 -7.76 -1.32 3.20
N ASN A 193 -8.38 -2.50 3.29
CA ASN A 193 -7.89 -3.73 2.69
C ASN A 193 -8.59 -4.07 1.35
N SER A 194 -9.27 -3.09 0.74
CA SER A 194 -10.01 -3.24 -0.52
C SER A 194 -11.02 -4.38 -0.50
N ILE A 195 -11.70 -4.57 0.63
CA ILE A 195 -12.78 -5.53 0.79
C ILE A 195 -14.09 -4.76 0.67
N ASN A 196 -14.84 -5.01 -0.40
CA ASN A 196 -16.12 -4.35 -0.63
C ASN A 196 -17.25 -5.01 0.17
N VAL A 197 -18.12 -4.20 0.76
CA VAL A 197 -19.30 -4.64 1.52
C VAL A 197 -20.52 -4.56 0.63
N ARG A 198 -21.27 -5.67 0.52
CA ARG A 198 -22.47 -5.82 -0.29
C ARG A 198 -23.75 -5.52 0.49
N ALA A 199 -23.84 -6.05 1.70
CA ALA A 199 -24.97 -5.85 2.59
C ALA A 199 -24.49 -5.76 4.03
N ILE A 200 -25.26 -5.11 4.87
CA ILE A 200 -24.98 -4.93 6.29
C ILE A 200 -26.22 -5.36 7.08
N ALA A 201 -25.99 -6.02 8.20
CA ALA A 201 -27.03 -6.25 9.18
C ALA A 201 -26.48 -6.05 10.60
N GLN A 202 -27.26 -5.37 11.42
CA GLN A 202 -26.98 -5.12 12.83
C GLN A 202 -28.25 -5.42 13.61
N GLY A 203 -28.16 -6.33 14.59
CA GLY A 203 -29.29 -6.66 15.45
C GLY A 203 -29.69 -5.48 16.35
N SER A 204 -30.95 -5.46 16.80
CA SER A 204 -31.50 -4.42 17.70
C SER A 204 -30.85 -4.40 19.09
N THR A 205 -30.24 -5.51 19.49
CA THR A 205 -29.42 -5.62 20.71
C THR A 205 -28.02 -5.05 20.53
N GLU A 206 -27.64 -4.73 19.28
CA GLU A 206 -26.31 -4.26 18.86
C GLU A 206 -25.15 -5.10 19.40
N LYS A 207 -25.39 -6.38 19.68
CA LYS A 207 -24.36 -7.36 20.09
C LYS A 207 -23.62 -7.99 18.91
N ASN A 208 -24.12 -7.74 17.69
CA ASN A 208 -23.47 -8.14 16.45
C ASN A 208 -23.47 -6.98 15.45
N ILE A 209 -22.42 -6.90 14.64
CA ILE A 209 -22.41 -6.14 13.39
C ILE A 209 -21.91 -7.10 12.32
N SER A 210 -22.69 -7.28 11.27
CA SER A 210 -22.39 -8.22 10.20
C SER A 210 -22.35 -7.55 8.84
N ALA A 211 -21.47 -8.07 7.98
CA ALA A 211 -21.27 -7.57 6.64
C ALA A 211 -21.17 -8.74 5.66
N VAL A 212 -21.87 -8.62 4.53
CA VAL A 212 -21.75 -9.55 3.42
C VAL A 212 -20.67 -9.06 2.47
N ILE A 213 -19.76 -9.94 2.09
CA ILE A 213 -18.62 -9.65 1.22
C ILE A 213 -18.46 -10.75 0.18
N GLN A 214 -17.58 -10.54 -0.81
CA GLN A 214 -17.24 -11.59 -1.77
C GLN A 214 -16.48 -12.74 -1.08
N LYS A 215 -16.81 -13.98 -1.44
CA LYS A 215 -16.22 -15.20 -0.89
C LYS A 215 -14.69 -15.23 -1.01
N LYS A 216 -14.13 -14.70 -2.10
CA LYS A 216 -12.69 -14.61 -2.34
C LYS A 216 -11.94 -13.79 -1.26
N ASP A 217 -12.64 -12.88 -0.58
CA ASP A 217 -12.08 -11.99 0.44
C ASP A 217 -12.29 -12.52 1.86
N PHE A 218 -12.99 -13.65 2.04
CA PHE A 218 -13.40 -14.14 3.36
C PHE A 218 -12.23 -14.30 4.34
N LYS A 219 -11.15 -14.97 3.91
CA LYS A 219 -9.96 -15.17 4.76
C LYS A 219 -9.26 -13.84 5.06
N LYS A 220 -9.14 -12.96 4.07
CA LYS A 220 -8.55 -11.63 4.21
C LYS A 220 -9.34 -10.78 5.21
N ALA A 221 -10.67 -10.81 5.13
CA ALA A 221 -11.59 -10.09 6.00
C ALA A 221 -11.50 -10.54 7.46
N LEU A 222 -11.58 -11.85 7.72
CA LEU A 222 -11.47 -12.39 9.08
C LEU A 222 -10.14 -11.97 9.74
N ASN A 223 -9.03 -12.09 9.01
CA ASN A 223 -7.73 -11.70 9.52
C ASN A 223 -7.59 -10.18 9.71
N THR A 224 -8.16 -9.38 8.80
CA THR A 224 -8.17 -7.92 8.87
C THR A 224 -8.92 -7.42 10.09
N LEU A 225 -10.13 -7.96 10.31
CA LEU A 225 -10.94 -7.60 11.47
C LEU A 225 -10.32 -8.11 12.77
N HIS A 226 -9.73 -9.31 12.77
CA HIS A 226 -9.08 -9.84 13.96
C HIS A 226 -7.88 -8.98 14.38
N GLU A 227 -7.05 -8.57 13.43
CA GLU A 227 -5.96 -7.63 13.68
C GLU A 227 -6.46 -6.28 14.19
N ALA A 228 -7.55 -5.75 13.60
CA ALA A 228 -8.13 -4.48 14.01
C ALA A 228 -8.73 -4.50 15.42
N PHE A 229 -9.38 -5.59 15.85
CA PHE A 229 -10.10 -5.60 17.13
C PHE A 229 -9.33 -6.21 18.29
N PHE A 230 -8.41 -7.13 18.02
CA PHE A 230 -7.75 -7.87 19.09
C PHE A 230 -6.31 -7.45 19.37
N GLU A 231 -5.71 -6.55 18.55
CA GLU A 231 -4.47 -5.73 18.71
C GLU A 231 -3.24 -6.31 19.47
N ARG A 232 -3.28 -7.57 19.89
CA ARG A 232 -2.25 -8.27 20.64
C ARG A 232 -1.19 -8.93 19.76
N PRO A 233 -1.42 -9.28 18.48
CA PRO A 233 -0.34 -9.62 17.56
C PRO A 233 0.17 -8.38 16.80
N PRO A 234 1.47 -8.35 16.44
CA PRO A 234 2.00 -7.31 15.57
C PRO A 234 1.25 -7.26 14.23
N LYS A 235 0.99 -6.05 13.72
CA LYS A 235 0.38 -5.81 12.41
C LYS A 235 1.21 -6.50 11.35
N GLN A 236 0.61 -7.45 10.62
CA GLN A 236 1.33 -8.21 9.60
C GLN A 236 1.41 -7.41 8.31
N ILE A 237 2.61 -7.26 7.77
CA ILE A 237 2.88 -6.55 6.51
C ILE A 237 3.46 -7.55 5.52
N ASN A 238 2.82 -7.70 4.36
CA ASN A 238 3.21 -8.70 3.36
C ASN A 238 3.89 -8.01 2.18
N LEU A 239 5.18 -8.29 1.98
CA LEU A 239 6.03 -7.64 0.99
C LEU A 239 6.22 -8.53 -0.25
N PHE A 240 6.06 -7.94 -1.42
CA PHE A 240 6.39 -8.51 -2.72
C PHE A 240 7.48 -7.65 -3.38
N ILE A 241 8.72 -8.14 -3.38
CA ILE A 241 9.88 -7.35 -3.79
C ILE A 241 10.36 -7.78 -5.17
N CYS A 242 10.34 -6.85 -6.12
CA CYS A 242 10.96 -6.98 -7.43
C CYS A 242 12.31 -6.27 -7.44
N GLY A 243 13.35 -6.97 -7.90
CA GLY A 243 14.71 -6.45 -7.90
C GLY A 243 15.44 -6.75 -6.60
N VAL A 244 16.23 -7.82 -6.60
CA VAL A 244 17.13 -8.21 -5.49
C VAL A 244 18.60 -7.99 -5.84
N GLY A 245 18.87 -6.96 -6.66
CA GLY A 245 20.21 -6.49 -7.00
C GLY A 245 20.84 -5.69 -5.85
N LYS A 246 21.71 -4.71 -6.16
CA LYS A 246 22.45 -3.93 -5.15
C LYS A 246 21.56 -3.31 -4.06
N VAL A 247 20.50 -2.61 -4.45
CA VAL A 247 19.56 -1.97 -3.50
C VAL A 247 18.69 -3.02 -2.81
N GLY A 248 18.05 -3.91 -3.57
CA GLY A 248 17.15 -4.91 -3.00
C GLY A 248 17.81 -5.88 -2.03
N SER A 249 19.06 -6.29 -2.26
CA SER A 249 19.78 -7.14 -1.29
C SER A 249 20.06 -6.40 0.01
N LYS A 250 20.43 -5.11 -0.05
CA LYS A 250 20.63 -4.26 1.13
C LYS A 250 19.32 -4.00 1.88
N LEU A 251 18.20 -3.86 1.17
CA LEU A 251 16.89 -3.76 1.78
C LEU A 251 16.56 -5.03 2.59
N LEU A 252 16.80 -6.22 2.02
CA LEU A 252 16.57 -7.49 2.71
C LEU A 252 17.46 -7.62 3.96
N GLU A 253 18.73 -7.23 3.87
CA GLU A 253 19.64 -7.19 5.01
C GLU A 253 19.13 -6.25 6.13
N GLN A 254 18.70 -5.04 5.77
CA GLN A 254 18.18 -4.06 6.73
C GLN A 254 16.88 -4.53 7.41
N ILE A 255 15.97 -5.17 6.66
CA ILE A 255 14.75 -5.75 7.23
C ILE A 255 15.07 -6.87 8.22
N ASP A 256 16.04 -7.74 7.91
CA ASP A 256 16.46 -8.82 8.79
C ASP A 256 17.11 -8.28 10.08
N GLN A 257 17.99 -7.30 9.95
CA GLN A 257 18.65 -6.63 11.09
C GLN A 257 17.66 -5.93 12.02
N GLN A 258 16.61 -5.32 11.47
CA GLN A 258 15.61 -4.56 12.24
C GLN A 258 14.43 -5.43 12.74
N LYS A 259 14.43 -6.74 12.47
CA LYS A 259 13.29 -7.62 12.75
C LYS A 259 12.78 -7.53 14.19
N ASN A 260 13.68 -7.52 15.17
CA ASN A 260 13.30 -7.45 16.59
C ASN A 260 12.70 -6.08 16.94
N TYR A 261 13.35 -4.99 16.50
CA TYR A 261 12.84 -3.63 16.69
C TYR A 261 11.45 -3.44 16.07
N LEU A 262 11.23 -3.94 14.86
CA LEU A 262 9.94 -3.90 14.18
C LEU A 262 8.85 -4.60 15.02
N LEU A 263 9.14 -5.78 15.56
CA LEU A 263 8.18 -6.58 16.33
C LEU A 263 7.90 -5.99 17.71
N GLU A 264 8.94 -5.57 18.41
CA GLU A 264 8.86 -5.15 19.82
C GLU A 264 8.40 -3.70 19.95
N GLU A 265 8.96 -2.78 19.16
CA GLU A 265 8.73 -1.34 19.29
C GLU A 265 7.62 -0.86 18.36
N LEU A 266 7.66 -1.25 17.08
CA LEU A 266 6.65 -0.80 16.11
C LEU A 266 5.42 -1.70 16.04
N LYS A 267 5.42 -2.85 16.72
CA LYS A 267 4.38 -3.89 16.61
C LYS A 267 4.09 -4.25 15.15
N LEU A 268 5.12 -4.35 14.31
CA LEU A 268 5.05 -4.73 12.90
C LEU A 268 5.73 -6.09 12.68
N GLN A 269 5.03 -6.99 11.99
CA GLN A 269 5.61 -8.24 11.51
C GLN A 269 5.74 -8.20 9.99
N MET A 270 6.95 -7.93 9.51
CA MET A 270 7.25 -7.94 8.07
C MET A 270 7.47 -9.36 7.57
N ARG A 271 6.73 -9.73 6.52
CA ARG A 271 6.83 -11.04 5.86
C ARG A 271 7.14 -10.81 4.39
N ILE A 272 8.28 -11.32 3.93
CA ILE A 272 8.63 -11.29 2.51
C ILE A 272 7.95 -12.47 1.85
N ILE A 273 6.89 -12.24 1.08
CA ILE A 273 6.08 -13.30 0.48
C ILE A 273 6.56 -13.65 -0.92
N GLY A 274 7.09 -12.66 -1.66
CA GLY A 274 7.60 -12.87 -3.01
C GLY A 274 8.88 -12.08 -3.27
N LEU A 275 9.83 -12.71 -3.97
CA LEU A 275 11.07 -12.10 -4.45
C LEU A 275 11.22 -12.37 -5.95
N SER A 276 11.78 -11.40 -6.68
CA SER A 276 12.24 -11.65 -8.05
C SER A 276 13.50 -10.90 -8.44
N ASN A 277 14.24 -11.47 -9.38
CA ASN A 277 15.26 -10.81 -10.18
C ASN A 277 14.87 -10.89 -11.67
N SER A 278 15.75 -10.44 -12.57
CA SER A 278 15.49 -10.47 -14.01
C SER A 278 15.28 -11.87 -14.61
N LYS A 279 15.67 -12.93 -13.90
CA LYS A 279 15.63 -14.32 -14.41
C LYS A 279 14.62 -15.21 -13.68
N LYS A 280 14.44 -15.02 -12.38
CA LYS A 280 13.66 -15.89 -11.51
C LYS A 280 12.74 -15.14 -10.55
N MET A 281 11.66 -15.80 -10.16
CA MET A 281 10.76 -15.39 -9.08
C MET A 281 10.51 -16.55 -8.10
N TYR A 282 10.40 -16.23 -6.82
CA TYR A 282 10.16 -17.19 -5.75
C TYR A 282 9.12 -16.66 -4.76
N PHE A 283 8.28 -17.54 -4.23
CA PHE A 283 7.21 -17.18 -3.31
C PHE A 283 7.12 -18.18 -2.15
N ASP A 284 6.82 -17.69 -0.95
CA ASP A 284 6.44 -18.49 0.21
C ASP A 284 5.32 -17.77 0.97
N ASN A 285 4.08 -18.21 0.78
CA ASN A 285 2.90 -17.63 1.42
C ASN A 285 2.69 -18.13 2.86
N ASN A 286 3.21 -19.30 3.20
CA ASN A 286 2.91 -19.94 4.48
C ASN A 286 3.72 -19.29 5.59
N ASN A 287 5.05 -19.27 5.45
CA ASN A 287 5.95 -18.78 6.48
C ASN A 287 6.60 -17.44 6.11
N GLY A 288 6.54 -17.06 4.84
CA GLY A 288 7.40 -16.02 4.30
C GLY A 288 8.80 -16.57 4.00
N ILE A 289 9.51 -15.88 3.12
CA ILE A 289 10.83 -16.28 2.64
C ILE A 289 11.85 -16.06 3.76
N ASN A 290 12.60 -17.12 4.09
CA ASN A 290 13.71 -17.04 5.03
C ASN A 290 14.85 -16.18 4.45
N LEU A 291 15.14 -15.04 5.10
CA LEU A 291 16.14 -14.06 4.67
C LEU A 291 17.59 -14.57 4.76
N SER A 292 17.90 -15.52 5.64
CA SER A 292 19.24 -16.14 5.64
C SER A 292 19.51 -16.99 4.38
N GLN A 293 18.45 -17.48 3.73
CA GLN A 293 18.53 -18.45 2.61
C GLN A 293 17.86 -17.95 1.32
N TRP A 294 17.47 -16.66 1.26
CA TRP A 294 16.67 -16.15 0.14
C TRP A 294 17.37 -16.32 -1.21
N LYS A 295 18.70 -16.13 -1.27
CA LYS A 295 19.51 -16.29 -2.49
C LYS A 295 19.44 -17.72 -3.01
N TYR A 296 19.64 -18.69 -2.12
CA TYR A 296 19.58 -20.12 -2.45
C TYR A 296 18.17 -20.50 -2.93
N ASN A 297 17.13 -20.10 -2.19
CA ASN A 297 15.75 -20.42 -2.54
C ASN A 297 15.34 -19.81 -3.90
N LEU A 298 15.70 -18.55 -4.16
CA LEU A 298 15.44 -17.91 -5.44
C LEU A 298 16.19 -18.60 -6.59
N ASN A 299 17.45 -18.95 -6.39
CA ASN A 299 18.26 -19.56 -7.44
C ASN A 299 17.91 -21.02 -7.71
N LYS A 300 17.61 -21.82 -6.69
CA LYS A 300 17.34 -23.25 -6.84
C LYS A 300 15.86 -23.56 -7.04
N ASN A 301 14.99 -22.95 -6.24
CA ASN A 301 13.56 -23.25 -6.20
C ASN A 301 12.71 -22.19 -6.92
N GLY A 302 13.32 -21.11 -7.42
CA GLY A 302 12.63 -20.06 -8.16
C GLY A 302 12.18 -20.51 -9.54
N LEU A 303 10.98 -20.09 -9.90
CA LEU A 303 10.40 -20.22 -11.24
C LEU A 303 11.00 -19.16 -12.17
N LYS A 304 10.87 -19.35 -13.49
CA LYS A 304 11.25 -18.32 -14.46
C LYS A 304 10.46 -17.04 -14.21
N MET A 305 11.14 -15.88 -14.24
CA MET A 305 10.49 -14.59 -14.07
C MET A 305 9.58 -14.28 -15.26
N ASN A 306 8.33 -13.94 -14.96
CA ASN A 306 7.37 -13.34 -15.89
C ASN A 306 6.51 -12.37 -15.09
N ILE A 307 6.35 -11.14 -15.59
CA ILE A 307 5.70 -10.06 -14.83
C ILE A 307 4.21 -10.35 -14.60
N TYR A 308 3.49 -10.82 -15.61
CA TYR A 308 2.07 -11.14 -15.52
C TYR A 308 1.82 -12.31 -14.57
N SER A 309 2.61 -13.38 -14.66
CA SER A 309 2.54 -14.51 -13.74
C SER A 309 2.93 -14.13 -12.30
N PHE A 310 3.84 -13.17 -12.12
CA PHE A 310 4.16 -12.62 -10.81
C PHE A 310 2.93 -11.92 -10.22
N MET A 311 2.33 -10.99 -10.97
CA MET A 311 1.14 -10.24 -10.56
C MET A 311 -0.05 -11.15 -10.24
N GLU A 312 -0.32 -12.13 -11.11
CA GLU A 312 -1.40 -13.09 -10.91
C GLU A 312 -1.25 -13.85 -9.59
N LYS A 313 -0.01 -14.25 -9.24
CA LYS A 313 0.27 -14.88 -7.94
C LYS A 313 0.05 -13.94 -6.76
N VAL A 314 0.47 -12.68 -6.89
CA VAL A 314 0.23 -11.66 -5.85
C VAL A 314 -1.28 -11.53 -5.59
N TRP A 315 -2.09 -11.41 -6.65
CA TRP A 315 -3.55 -11.30 -6.53
C TRP A 315 -4.19 -12.57 -5.97
N LYS A 316 -3.72 -13.74 -6.42
CA LYS A 316 -4.22 -15.04 -5.93
C LYS A 316 -3.99 -15.21 -4.43
N PHE A 317 -2.91 -14.69 -3.88
CA PHE A 317 -2.68 -14.75 -2.44
C PHE A 317 -3.62 -13.83 -1.64
N ASN A 318 -4.08 -12.73 -2.24
CA ASN A 318 -5.05 -11.78 -1.66
C ASN A 318 -4.80 -11.46 -0.18
N LEU A 319 -3.55 -11.15 0.17
CA LEU A 319 -3.14 -10.92 1.54
C LEU A 319 -3.50 -9.50 2.00
N ARG A 320 -3.84 -9.35 3.28
CA ARG A 320 -4.04 -8.05 3.93
C ARG A 320 -2.72 -7.28 4.03
N ASN A 321 -2.77 -5.95 4.11
CA ASN A 321 -1.61 -5.08 4.26
C ASN A 321 -0.46 -5.44 3.30
N SER A 322 -0.79 -5.63 2.01
CA SER A 322 0.18 -6.02 0.98
C SER A 322 0.87 -4.80 0.38
N LEU A 323 2.18 -4.87 0.25
CA LEU A 323 3.01 -3.86 -0.40
C LEU A 323 3.85 -4.50 -1.51
N PHE A 324 3.82 -3.89 -2.68
CA PHE A 324 4.69 -4.15 -3.80
C PHE A 324 5.87 -3.19 -3.76
N VAL A 325 7.10 -3.72 -3.81
CA VAL A 325 8.33 -2.94 -3.73
C VAL A 325 9.14 -3.15 -5.01
N ASP A 326 9.29 -2.10 -5.82
CA ASP A 326 10.08 -2.13 -7.05
C ASP A 326 11.45 -1.47 -6.84
N ASN A 327 12.48 -2.32 -6.75
CA ASN A 327 13.88 -1.93 -6.69
C ASN A 327 14.60 -2.13 -8.04
N THR A 328 13.87 -2.13 -9.15
CA THR A 328 14.41 -2.27 -10.50
C THR A 328 14.55 -0.93 -11.21
N ALA A 329 15.13 -0.95 -12.41
CA ALA A 329 15.09 0.15 -13.37
C ALA A 329 14.30 -0.26 -14.63
N SER A 330 13.33 -1.17 -14.48
CA SER A 330 12.54 -1.72 -15.59
C SER A 330 11.34 -0.84 -15.91
N GLU A 331 11.21 -0.44 -17.17
CA GLU A 331 10.02 0.26 -17.65
C GLU A 331 8.79 -0.64 -17.64
N GLU A 332 8.93 -1.88 -18.12
CA GLU A 332 7.86 -2.89 -18.10
C GLU A 332 7.30 -3.05 -16.68
N MET A 333 8.18 -3.05 -15.66
CA MET A 333 7.74 -3.11 -14.26
C MET A 333 7.01 -1.86 -13.81
N ALA A 334 7.55 -0.68 -14.13
CA ALA A 334 6.97 0.61 -13.79
C ALA A 334 5.53 0.78 -14.34
N MET A 335 5.26 0.24 -15.53
CA MET A 335 3.94 0.33 -16.17
C MET A 335 2.88 -0.60 -15.55
N THR A 336 3.25 -1.46 -14.59
CA THR A 336 2.28 -2.33 -13.90
C THR A 336 1.68 -1.74 -12.63
N TYR A 337 2.17 -0.59 -12.17
CA TYR A 337 1.80 -0.02 -10.86
C TYR A 337 0.30 0.26 -10.73
N GLU A 338 -0.36 0.70 -11.81
CA GLU A 338 -1.82 0.92 -11.82
C GLU A 338 -2.57 -0.34 -11.36
N LYS A 339 -2.14 -1.52 -11.82
CA LYS A 339 -2.83 -2.78 -11.49
C LYS A 339 -2.63 -3.20 -10.04
N PHE A 340 -1.49 -2.87 -9.42
CA PHE A 340 -1.31 -3.08 -7.99
C PHE A 340 -2.20 -2.16 -7.17
N LEU A 341 -2.20 -0.86 -7.49
CA LEU A 341 -3.02 0.14 -6.78
C LEU A 341 -4.53 -0.17 -6.90
N GLN A 342 -5.00 -0.57 -8.09
CA GLN A 342 -6.40 -0.99 -8.31
C GLN A 342 -6.85 -2.19 -7.48
N ASN A 343 -5.90 -3.03 -7.04
CA ASN A 343 -6.15 -4.17 -6.17
C ASN A 343 -5.86 -3.87 -4.69
N GLY A 344 -5.70 -2.59 -4.33
CA GLY A 344 -5.43 -2.19 -2.95
C GLY A 344 -4.04 -2.54 -2.45
N ILE A 345 -3.08 -2.80 -3.35
CA ILE A 345 -1.70 -3.13 -3.00
C ILE A 345 -0.88 -1.84 -3.11
N GLY A 346 -0.27 -1.42 -2.00
CA GLY A 346 0.59 -0.24 -1.99
C GLY A 346 1.83 -0.46 -2.85
N VAL A 347 2.32 0.59 -3.51
CA VAL A 347 3.51 0.56 -4.37
C VAL A 347 4.58 1.45 -3.77
N ILE A 348 5.77 0.87 -3.56
CA ILE A 348 6.96 1.58 -3.09
C ILE A 348 8.06 1.36 -4.10
N THR A 349 8.77 2.41 -4.51
CA THR A 349 9.72 2.27 -5.61
C THR A 349 10.92 3.19 -5.54
N CYS A 350 12.07 2.69 -6.00
CA CYS A 350 13.23 3.51 -6.37
C CYS A 350 13.38 3.67 -7.90
N ASN A 351 12.40 3.17 -8.65
CA ASN A 351 12.31 3.28 -10.09
C ASN A 351 11.69 4.63 -10.47
N LYS A 352 12.51 5.48 -11.08
CA LYS A 352 12.11 6.83 -11.49
C LYS A 352 11.17 6.83 -12.69
N ILE A 353 11.08 5.74 -13.45
CA ILE A 353 10.41 5.70 -14.75
C ILE A 353 8.94 6.09 -14.62
N ALA A 354 8.17 5.45 -13.72
CA ALA A 354 6.76 5.78 -13.54
C ALA A 354 6.53 7.27 -13.20
N CYS A 355 7.35 7.83 -12.31
CA CYS A 355 7.19 9.21 -11.85
C CYS A 355 7.68 10.26 -12.86
N SER A 356 8.51 9.85 -13.83
CA SER A 356 9.07 10.71 -14.88
C SER A 356 8.61 10.34 -16.30
N SER A 357 7.63 9.44 -16.41
CA SER A 357 6.91 9.12 -17.66
C SER A 357 5.90 10.21 -18.00
N ASP A 358 5.00 9.99 -18.96
CA ASP A 358 3.96 10.97 -19.32
C ASP A 358 3.18 11.46 -18.09
N TYR A 359 2.84 12.75 -18.07
CA TYR A 359 2.19 13.37 -16.93
C TYR A 359 0.86 12.69 -16.59
N ASP A 360 0.09 12.29 -17.60
CA ASP A 360 -1.18 11.59 -17.40
C ASP A 360 -1.02 10.25 -16.71
N HIS A 361 0.04 9.49 -17.01
CA HIS A 361 0.32 8.23 -16.33
C HIS A 361 0.69 8.49 -14.85
N TYR A 362 1.58 9.45 -14.57
CA TYR A 362 1.90 9.83 -13.19
C TYR A 362 0.66 10.30 -12.41
N LYS A 363 -0.17 11.17 -13.02
CA LYS A 363 -1.41 11.68 -12.43
C LYS A 363 -2.41 10.55 -12.16
N ARG A 364 -2.51 9.58 -13.08
CA ARG A 364 -3.33 8.38 -12.93
C ARG A 364 -2.90 7.58 -11.71
N LEU A 365 -1.60 7.32 -11.51
CA LEU A 365 -1.09 6.61 -10.34
C LEU A 365 -1.42 7.34 -9.03
N LYS A 366 -1.22 8.67 -8.97
CA LYS A 366 -1.59 9.46 -7.77
C LYS A 366 -3.11 9.42 -7.50
N THR A 367 -3.93 9.40 -8.55
CA THR A 367 -5.40 9.30 -8.45
C THR A 367 -5.83 7.93 -7.91
N LEU A 368 -5.27 6.85 -8.47
CA LEU A 368 -5.56 5.48 -8.04
C LEU A 368 -5.13 5.25 -6.59
N SER A 369 -3.95 5.75 -6.21
CA SER A 369 -3.46 5.69 -4.84
C SER A 369 -4.46 6.27 -3.84
N ARG A 370 -5.01 7.45 -4.13
CA ARG A 370 -6.05 8.09 -3.30
C ARG A 370 -7.37 7.32 -3.33
N HIS A 371 -7.83 6.92 -4.51
CA HIS A 371 -9.12 6.25 -4.69
C HIS A 371 -9.18 4.89 -3.96
N PHE A 372 -8.15 4.06 -4.12
CA PHE A 372 -8.06 2.73 -3.52
C PHE A 372 -7.43 2.72 -2.13
N LYS A 373 -7.04 3.89 -1.60
CA LYS A 373 -6.31 4.04 -0.32
C LYS A 373 -5.05 3.15 -0.25
N ALA A 374 -4.41 2.93 -1.40
CA ALA A 374 -3.18 2.17 -1.53
C ALA A 374 -2.01 3.16 -1.65
N PRO A 375 -1.02 3.15 -0.74
CA PRO A 375 0.05 4.13 -0.75
C PRO A 375 0.91 3.99 -2.01
N PHE A 376 1.25 5.12 -2.65
CA PHE A 376 2.24 5.19 -3.73
C PHE A 376 3.40 6.08 -3.29
N LEU A 377 4.50 5.46 -2.88
CA LEU A 377 5.65 6.13 -2.28
C LEU A 377 6.92 5.91 -3.12
N PHE A 378 7.71 6.96 -3.24
CA PHE A 378 8.87 6.99 -4.12
C PHE A 378 9.91 8.02 -3.64
N GLU A 379 10.09 8.15 -2.32
CA GLU A 379 11.04 9.10 -1.70
C GLU A 379 12.42 9.00 -2.37
N THR A 380 12.84 7.76 -2.61
CA THR A 380 14.17 7.45 -3.15
C THR A 380 14.39 7.85 -4.60
N ASN A 381 13.34 8.24 -5.32
CA ASN A 381 13.48 8.77 -6.67
C ASN A 381 14.26 10.09 -6.69
N VAL A 382 14.23 10.87 -5.60
CA VAL A 382 14.99 12.12 -5.48
C VAL A 382 15.72 12.17 -4.15
N GLY A 383 17.05 12.08 -4.17
CA GLY A 383 17.87 12.24 -2.96
C GLY A 383 18.10 10.97 -2.14
N ALA A 384 17.86 9.78 -2.69
CA ALA A 384 18.08 8.50 -2.01
C ALA A 384 17.32 8.40 -0.67
N SER A 385 17.98 8.42 0.49
CA SER A 385 17.28 8.38 1.79
C SER A 385 16.92 9.76 2.33
N LEU A 386 17.32 10.85 1.66
CA LEU A 386 17.01 12.19 2.12
C LEU A 386 15.49 12.40 2.05
N PRO A 387 14.87 13.04 3.06
CA PRO A 387 13.44 13.27 3.10
C PRO A 387 13.05 14.43 2.17
N VAL A 388 13.36 14.34 0.88
CA VAL A 388 13.17 15.41 -0.09
C VAL A 388 11.69 15.56 -0.44
N ILE A 389 11.06 14.48 -0.90
CA ILE A 389 9.69 14.45 -1.39
C ILE A 389 8.70 14.51 -0.22
N SER A 390 8.95 13.80 0.88
CA SER A 390 8.10 13.90 2.07
C SER A 390 8.06 15.32 2.63
N THR A 391 9.21 15.97 2.82
CA THR A 391 9.26 17.35 3.30
C THR A 391 8.53 18.31 2.35
N LEU A 392 8.73 18.16 1.04
CA LEU A 392 8.01 18.94 0.04
C LEU A 392 6.49 18.79 0.17
N ASN A 393 6.03 17.54 0.30
CA ASN A 393 4.61 17.24 0.47
C ASN A 393 4.06 17.77 1.80
N ASP A 394 4.81 17.70 2.90
CA ASP A 394 4.39 18.24 4.20
C ASP A 394 4.24 19.76 4.16
N LEU A 395 5.15 20.47 3.48
CA LEU A 395 5.03 21.91 3.24
C LEU A 395 3.73 22.23 2.49
N ILE A 396 3.47 21.55 1.37
CA ILE A 396 2.27 21.78 0.53
C ILE A 396 0.99 21.40 1.28
N ASN A 397 0.95 20.24 1.93
CA ASN A 397 -0.23 19.73 2.64
C ASN A 397 -0.59 20.59 3.86
N SER A 398 0.41 21.25 4.48
CA SER A 398 0.19 22.22 5.56
C SER A 398 -0.24 23.61 5.07
N GLY A 399 -0.47 23.78 3.75
CA GLY A 399 -0.95 25.01 3.12
C GLY A 399 0.14 26.01 2.73
N ASP A 400 1.42 25.63 2.73
CA ASP A 400 2.50 26.46 2.18
C ASP A 400 2.53 26.39 0.64
N LYS A 401 3.23 27.34 0.01
CA LYS A 401 3.42 27.40 -1.45
C LYS A 401 4.90 27.48 -1.80
N ILE A 402 5.34 26.60 -2.68
CA ILE A 402 6.72 26.59 -3.16
C ILE A 402 6.91 27.71 -4.19
N LYS A 403 7.83 28.64 -3.91
CA LYS A 403 8.23 29.70 -4.85
C LYS A 403 9.32 29.20 -5.79
N LYS A 404 10.35 28.56 -5.20
CA LYS A 404 11.54 28.12 -5.90
C LYS A 404 12.12 26.87 -5.24
N ILE A 405 12.56 25.94 -6.07
CA ILE A 405 13.39 24.79 -5.70
C ILE A 405 14.73 24.95 -6.40
N GLU A 406 15.81 24.82 -5.65
CA GLU A 406 17.16 24.69 -6.21
C GLU A 406 17.77 23.39 -5.69
N ALA A 407 18.43 22.63 -6.55
CA ALA A 407 18.93 21.32 -6.16
C ALA A 407 20.23 20.93 -6.89
N VAL A 408 21.15 20.31 -6.16
CA VAL A 408 22.28 19.55 -6.70
C VAL A 408 21.99 18.08 -6.43
N LEU A 409 21.72 17.31 -7.50
CA LEU A 409 21.08 15.99 -7.41
C LEU A 409 21.88 14.84 -8.03
N SER A 410 23.05 15.11 -8.60
CA SER A 410 23.92 14.10 -9.22
C SER A 410 25.24 13.99 -8.47
N GLY A 411 25.48 12.82 -7.88
CA GLY A 411 26.74 12.52 -7.21
C GLY A 411 27.93 12.52 -8.17
N SER A 412 27.73 12.04 -9.41
CA SER A 412 28.76 11.98 -10.45
C SER A 412 29.18 13.37 -10.90
N LEU A 413 28.21 14.25 -11.22
CA LEU A 413 28.49 15.63 -11.61
C LEU A 413 29.07 16.43 -10.45
N ASN A 414 28.58 16.22 -9.22
CA ASN A 414 29.13 16.88 -8.04
C ASN A 414 30.59 16.45 -7.80
N PHE A 415 30.91 15.15 -7.93
CA PHE A 415 32.29 14.68 -7.86
C PHE A 415 33.17 15.34 -8.92
N ILE A 416 32.73 15.35 -10.18
CA ILE A 416 33.49 15.92 -11.30
C ILE A 416 33.78 17.41 -11.07
N PHE A 417 32.77 18.22 -10.76
CA PHE A 417 32.98 19.67 -10.59
C PHE A 417 33.66 20.04 -9.26
N ASN A 418 33.69 19.13 -8.27
CA ASN A 418 34.52 19.30 -7.07
C ASN A 418 36.01 19.02 -7.34
N HIS A 419 36.32 18.10 -8.25
CA HIS A 419 37.70 17.72 -8.58
C HIS A 419 38.24 18.47 -9.81
N PHE A 420 37.39 19.16 -10.57
CA PHE A 420 37.77 20.03 -11.68
C PHE A 420 38.25 21.41 -11.19
N ILE A 421 39.39 21.39 -10.50
CA ILE A 421 40.05 22.55 -9.89
C ILE A 421 41.54 22.59 -10.29
N GLY A 422 42.17 23.75 -10.22
CA GLY A 422 43.63 23.88 -10.38
C GLY A 422 44.07 23.73 -11.83
N GLU A 423 44.95 22.77 -12.15
CA GLU A 423 45.44 22.56 -13.53
C GLU A 423 44.85 21.32 -14.22
N LYS A 424 44.10 20.47 -13.50
CA LYS A 424 43.51 19.25 -14.05
C LYS A 424 42.61 19.53 -15.26
N SER A 425 42.72 18.71 -16.30
CA SER A 425 41.83 18.80 -17.46
C SER A 425 40.46 18.19 -17.17
N PHE A 426 39.41 18.64 -17.88
CA PHE A 426 38.06 18.09 -17.68
C PHE A 426 38.01 16.59 -18.01
N LEU A 427 38.72 16.18 -19.06
CA LEU A 427 38.87 14.77 -19.46
C LEU A 427 39.50 13.91 -18.36
N GLU A 428 40.57 14.37 -17.73
CA GLU A 428 41.23 13.65 -16.63
C GLU A 428 40.25 13.38 -15.49
N VAL A 429 39.46 14.39 -15.11
CA VAL A 429 38.52 14.27 -13.99
C VAL A 429 37.35 13.33 -14.35
N VAL A 430 36.86 13.37 -15.60
CA VAL A 430 35.83 12.42 -16.07
C VAL A 430 36.37 10.99 -16.05
N LYS A 431 37.60 10.76 -16.53
CA LYS A 431 38.25 9.44 -16.46
C LYS A 431 38.50 8.99 -15.02
N GLU A 432 38.88 9.91 -14.13
CA GLU A 432 39.04 9.64 -12.70
C GLU A 432 37.71 9.22 -12.05
N ALA A 433 36.60 9.90 -12.41
CA ALA A 433 35.27 9.53 -11.94
C ALA A 433 34.84 8.15 -12.47
N GLN A 434 35.16 7.82 -13.72
CA GLN A 434 34.87 6.51 -14.32
C GLN A 434 35.68 5.38 -13.67
N SER A 435 36.99 5.57 -13.47
CA SER A 435 37.84 4.54 -12.85
C SER A 435 37.46 4.25 -11.40
N LYS A 436 36.97 5.26 -10.68
CA LYS A 436 36.42 5.12 -9.32
C LYS A 436 34.99 4.58 -9.28
N GLY A 437 34.36 4.34 -10.43
CA GLY A 437 33.00 3.83 -10.54
C GLY A 437 31.92 4.82 -10.13
N TYR A 438 32.19 6.13 -10.23
CA TYR A 438 31.22 7.19 -9.95
C TYR A 438 30.37 7.57 -11.16
N THR A 439 30.77 7.19 -12.36
CA THR A 439 29.94 7.34 -13.57
C THR A 439 29.45 5.97 -14.03
N GLU A 440 28.39 5.98 -14.84
CA GLU A 440 27.99 4.82 -15.62
C GLU A 440 29.12 4.38 -16.59
N PRO A 441 29.11 3.14 -17.10
CA PRO A 441 30.11 2.67 -18.07
C PRO A 441 30.28 3.64 -19.25
N ASP A 442 29.21 4.31 -19.64
CA ASP A 442 29.21 5.45 -20.53
C ASP A 442 28.97 6.77 -19.76
N PRO A 443 30.01 7.60 -19.54
CA PRO A 443 29.89 8.84 -18.78
C PRO A 443 28.94 9.87 -19.41
N ARG A 444 28.60 9.74 -20.70
CA ARG A 444 27.67 10.65 -21.38
C ARG A 444 26.29 10.62 -20.72
N ILE A 445 25.89 9.48 -20.17
CA ILE A 445 24.60 9.30 -19.49
C ILE A 445 24.51 10.27 -18.30
N ASP A 446 25.54 10.32 -17.46
CA ASP A 446 25.59 11.24 -16.32
C ASP A 446 25.77 12.70 -16.76
N LEU A 447 26.66 12.94 -17.73
CA LEU A 447 27.02 14.28 -18.19
C LEU A 447 25.89 14.98 -18.98
N SER A 448 24.96 14.21 -19.57
CA SER A 448 23.77 14.73 -20.25
C SER A 448 22.83 15.49 -19.33
N GLY A 449 22.88 15.20 -18.02
CA GLY A 449 21.94 15.74 -17.03
C GLY A 449 20.57 15.06 -17.03
N LEU A 450 20.34 14.01 -17.83
CA LEU A 450 19.02 13.35 -17.93
C LEU A 450 18.49 12.84 -16.59
N ASP A 451 19.33 12.27 -15.73
CA ASP A 451 18.95 11.85 -14.38
C ASP A 451 18.52 13.05 -13.51
N VAL A 452 19.21 14.18 -13.65
CA VAL A 452 18.87 15.43 -12.96
C VAL A 452 17.54 16.00 -13.48
N MET A 453 17.30 15.95 -14.81
CA MET A 453 16.02 16.33 -15.41
C MET A 453 14.87 15.50 -14.84
N ARG A 454 15.01 14.17 -14.78
CA ARG A 454 13.98 13.29 -14.21
C ARG A 454 13.70 13.64 -12.75
N LYS A 455 14.72 13.97 -11.96
CA LYS A 455 14.54 14.31 -10.55
C LYS A 455 13.84 15.66 -10.36
N ILE A 456 14.22 16.70 -11.11
CA ILE A 456 13.53 17.99 -11.02
C ILE A 456 12.11 17.92 -11.59
N LEU A 457 11.87 17.09 -12.60
CA LEU A 457 10.53 16.78 -13.11
C LEU A 457 9.62 16.26 -12.00
N ILE A 458 10.12 15.28 -11.23
CA ILE A 458 9.37 14.67 -10.12
C ILE A 458 9.06 15.74 -9.06
N LEU A 459 10.03 16.56 -8.67
CA LEU A 459 9.79 17.63 -7.68
C LEU A 459 8.79 18.69 -8.19
N ALA A 460 8.91 19.10 -9.45
CA ALA A 460 7.99 20.06 -10.06
C ALA A 460 6.56 19.51 -10.14
N ARG A 461 6.41 18.22 -10.46
CA ARG A 461 5.10 17.54 -10.45
C ARG A 461 4.52 17.41 -9.05
N GLU A 462 5.32 17.13 -8.02
CA GLU A 462 4.87 17.15 -6.63
C GLU A 462 4.46 18.56 -6.17
N CYS A 463 4.99 19.63 -6.78
CA CYS A 463 4.51 21.00 -6.59
C CYS A 463 3.16 21.30 -7.29
N GLY A 464 2.63 20.36 -8.07
CA GLY A 464 1.38 20.50 -8.81
C GLY A 464 1.53 20.91 -10.27
N SER A 465 2.75 21.03 -10.81
CA SER A 465 2.96 21.46 -12.20
C SER A 465 2.84 20.32 -13.21
N PRO A 466 2.03 20.49 -14.28
CA PRO A 466 1.84 19.50 -15.33
C PRO A 466 2.96 19.56 -16.36
N LEU A 467 4.20 19.30 -15.95
CA LEU A 467 5.36 19.31 -16.83
C LEU A 467 5.63 17.95 -17.45
N GLU A 468 6.11 17.96 -18.68
CA GLU A 468 6.77 16.87 -19.35
C GLU A 468 8.30 17.01 -19.35
N LEU A 469 9.00 15.92 -19.62
CA LEU A 469 10.47 15.90 -19.63
C LEU A 469 11.05 16.90 -20.65
N ASN A 470 10.37 17.06 -21.80
CA ASN A 470 10.78 17.97 -22.87
C ASN A 470 10.53 19.45 -22.54
N ASP A 471 9.71 19.76 -21.52
CA ASP A 471 9.48 21.13 -21.07
C ASP A 471 10.63 21.66 -20.20
N ILE A 472 11.54 20.78 -19.79
CA ILE A 472 12.69 21.14 -18.94
C ILE A 472 13.78 21.76 -19.80
N ILE A 473 14.12 23.00 -19.50
CA ILE A 473 15.19 23.73 -20.18
C ILE A 473 16.54 23.10 -19.82
N ASN A 474 17.19 22.43 -20.77
CA ASN A 474 18.52 21.86 -20.59
C ASN A 474 19.61 22.80 -21.11
N ASN A 475 20.21 23.59 -20.20
CA ASN A 475 21.38 24.42 -20.51
C ASN A 475 22.66 23.56 -20.44
N SER A 476 22.82 22.68 -21.43
CA SER A 476 23.96 21.78 -21.51
C SER A 476 25.28 22.57 -21.56
N PHE A 477 26.21 22.21 -20.69
CA PHE A 477 27.58 22.74 -20.71
C PHE A 477 28.47 21.99 -21.71
N LEU A 478 28.03 20.82 -22.21
CA LEU A 478 28.77 20.04 -23.19
C LEU A 478 28.59 20.63 -24.60
N PRO A 479 29.67 20.80 -25.37
CA PRO A 479 29.59 21.09 -26.81
C PRO A 479 28.75 20.04 -27.55
N LYS A 480 28.00 20.46 -28.58
CA LYS A 480 27.09 19.57 -29.32
C LYS A 480 27.80 18.35 -29.91
N SER A 481 29.05 18.50 -30.37
CA SER A 481 29.84 17.40 -30.95
C SER A 481 30.10 16.27 -29.93
N CYS A 482 30.30 16.61 -28.65
CA CYS A 482 30.47 15.64 -27.56
C CYS A 482 29.20 14.78 -27.34
N SER A 483 28.02 15.28 -27.69
CA SER A 483 26.75 14.56 -27.52
C SER A 483 26.39 13.69 -28.73
N THR A 484 26.97 13.96 -29.91
CA THR A 484 26.63 13.28 -31.17
C THR A 484 27.57 12.12 -31.54
N VAL A 485 28.74 12.02 -30.89
CA VAL A 485 29.67 10.92 -31.13
C VAL A 485 29.10 9.57 -30.66
N ILE A 486 29.43 8.49 -31.37
CA ILE A 486 28.87 7.15 -31.11
C ILE A 486 29.71 6.38 -30.07
N SER A 487 31.05 6.34 -30.21
CA SER A 487 31.93 5.59 -29.31
C SER A 487 32.45 6.42 -28.13
N ILE A 488 32.81 5.72 -27.05
CA ILE A 488 33.38 6.31 -25.83
C ILE A 488 34.78 6.87 -26.12
N GLU A 489 35.57 6.21 -26.98
CA GLU A 489 36.88 6.71 -27.39
C GLU A 489 36.77 8.06 -28.12
N ASN A 490 35.83 8.18 -29.06
CA ASN A 490 35.60 9.44 -29.79
C ASN A 490 35.08 10.53 -28.86
N PHE A 491 34.26 10.17 -27.87
CA PHE A 491 33.84 11.10 -26.82
C PHE A 491 35.02 11.67 -26.04
N TYR A 492 36.00 10.84 -25.68
CA TYR A 492 37.21 11.30 -25.01
C TYR A 492 38.11 12.16 -25.89
N GLN A 493 38.18 11.89 -27.19
CA GLN A 493 38.89 12.74 -28.14
C GLN A 493 38.23 14.13 -28.26
N GLU A 494 36.90 14.19 -28.35
CA GLU A 494 36.15 15.45 -28.35
C GLU A 494 36.37 16.23 -27.04
N LEU A 495 36.30 15.59 -25.87
CA LEU A 495 36.59 16.25 -24.59
C LEU A 495 38.02 16.82 -24.54
N HIS A 496 38.99 16.14 -25.16
CA HIS A 496 40.36 16.62 -25.29
C HIS A 496 40.49 17.81 -26.25
N GLN A 497 39.74 17.80 -27.35
CA GLN A 497 39.69 18.90 -28.32
C GLN A 497 39.11 20.16 -27.70
N TYR A 498 38.04 20.04 -26.91
CA TYR A 498 37.38 21.15 -26.20
C TYR A 498 38.01 21.46 -24.83
N ARG A 499 39.25 21.02 -24.55
CA ARG A 499 39.92 21.28 -23.26
C ARG A 499 39.98 22.76 -22.90
N ASP A 500 40.21 23.63 -23.89
CA ASP A 500 40.35 25.07 -23.67
C ASP A 500 38.99 25.70 -23.34
N TYR A 501 37.91 25.24 -23.97
CA TYR A 501 36.53 25.63 -23.64
C TYR A 501 36.19 25.33 -22.17
N PHE A 502 36.46 24.11 -21.70
CA PHE A 502 36.21 23.77 -20.29
C PHE A 502 37.13 24.53 -19.32
N SER A 503 38.41 24.72 -19.69
CA SER A 503 39.38 25.51 -18.92
C SER A 503 38.92 26.96 -18.77
N GLU A 504 38.37 27.56 -19.82
CA GLU A 504 37.81 28.91 -19.76
C GLU A 504 36.63 29.01 -18.79
N ILE A 505 35.69 28.05 -18.82
CA ILE A 505 34.56 28.02 -17.89
C ILE A 505 35.05 27.98 -16.44
N ARG A 506 36.04 27.11 -16.15
CA ARG A 506 36.67 27.01 -14.83
C ARG A 506 37.35 28.32 -14.42
N LYS A 507 38.26 28.84 -15.27
CA LYS A 507 39.00 30.08 -15.02
C LYS A 507 38.07 31.28 -14.80
N LYS A 508 36.97 31.39 -15.56
CA LYS A 508 35.94 32.44 -15.38
C LYS A 508 35.27 32.35 -14.00
N SER A 509 35.04 31.14 -13.48
CA SER A 509 34.49 30.93 -12.15
C SER A 509 35.52 31.22 -11.05
N GLU A 510 36.74 30.69 -11.18
CA GLU A 510 37.84 30.86 -10.22
C GLU A 510 38.24 32.33 -10.05
N LYS A 511 38.32 33.10 -11.14
CA LYS A 511 38.57 34.55 -11.12
C LYS A 511 37.58 35.32 -10.25
N LYS A 512 36.33 34.84 -10.15
CA LYS A 512 35.27 35.46 -9.33
C LYS A 512 35.19 34.88 -7.91
N LYS A 513 36.14 34.02 -7.51
CA LYS A 513 36.11 33.24 -6.26
C LYS A 513 34.79 32.45 -6.12
N ARG A 514 34.35 31.83 -7.22
CA ARG A 514 33.11 31.05 -7.32
C ARG A 514 33.39 29.60 -7.65
N ARG A 515 32.49 28.70 -7.27
CA ARG A 515 32.57 27.25 -7.57
C ARG A 515 31.54 26.85 -8.62
N LEU A 516 31.93 25.97 -9.53
CA LEU A 516 31.02 25.42 -10.55
C LEU A 516 30.13 24.33 -9.92
N ARG A 517 28.83 24.40 -10.17
CA ARG A 517 27.84 23.41 -9.72
C ARG A 517 26.83 23.15 -10.82
N PHE A 518 26.50 21.87 -11.03
CA PHE A 518 25.41 21.51 -11.90
C PHE A 518 24.11 21.52 -11.10
N ILE A 519 23.24 22.47 -11.40
CA ILE A 519 22.05 22.80 -10.61
C ILE A 519 20.80 22.47 -11.42
N ALA A 520 19.80 21.95 -10.72
CA ALA A 520 18.41 21.96 -11.17
C ALA A 520 17.67 23.07 -10.45
N ARG A 521 16.89 23.86 -11.20
CA ARG A 521 16.05 24.92 -10.66
C ARG A 521 14.62 24.73 -11.14
N TYR A 522 13.66 24.89 -10.24
CA TYR A 522 12.25 25.00 -10.56
C TYR A 522 11.71 26.27 -9.92
N GLU A 523 11.22 27.22 -10.73
CA GLU A 523 10.75 28.52 -10.27
C GLU A 523 9.66 29.02 -11.20
N ASN A 524 8.56 29.55 -10.64
CA ASN A 524 7.43 30.11 -11.40
C ASN A 524 6.90 29.18 -12.52
N GLY A 525 6.86 27.87 -12.26
CA GLY A 525 6.37 26.87 -13.21
C GLY A 525 7.40 26.41 -14.26
N ILE A 526 8.59 27.00 -14.28
CA ILE A 526 9.65 26.66 -15.24
C ILE A 526 10.71 25.81 -14.54
N ALA A 527 11.00 24.64 -15.11
CA ALA A 527 12.10 23.78 -14.68
C ALA A 527 13.30 23.92 -15.63
N SER A 528 14.51 23.96 -15.07
CA SER A 528 15.75 24.05 -15.84
C SER A 528 16.88 23.29 -15.15
N ILE A 529 17.87 22.88 -15.94
CA ILE A 529 19.13 22.33 -15.45
C ILE A 529 20.30 23.02 -16.16
N GLY A 530 21.45 23.11 -15.49
CA GLY A 530 22.65 23.65 -16.11
C GLY A 530 23.84 23.81 -15.17
N LEU A 531 24.99 24.13 -15.75
CA LEU A 531 26.21 24.45 -15.02
C LEU A 531 26.23 25.93 -14.62
N GLU A 532 26.23 26.22 -13.32
CA GLU A 532 26.25 27.57 -12.79
C GLU A 532 27.51 27.86 -11.94
N SER A 533 27.90 29.13 -11.90
CA SER A 533 29.03 29.62 -11.10
C SER A 533 28.52 30.26 -9.80
N ILE A 534 28.72 29.55 -8.69
CA ILE A 534 28.09 29.80 -7.40
C ILE A 534 28.99 30.62 -6.47
N LYS A 535 28.40 31.66 -5.86
CA LYS A 535 29.06 32.56 -4.90
C LYS A 535 29.30 31.88 -3.56
N GLN A 536 30.30 32.32 -2.82
CA GLN A 536 30.65 31.79 -1.50
C GLN A 536 29.52 31.85 -0.46
N SER A 537 28.63 32.85 -0.57
CA SER A 537 27.47 33.01 0.31
C SER A 537 26.34 32.01 0.04
N HIS A 538 26.34 31.33 -1.11
CA HIS A 538 25.28 30.41 -1.48
C HIS A 538 25.53 29.01 -0.90
N PRO A 539 24.52 28.32 -0.34
CA PRO A 539 24.71 27.02 0.32
C PRO A 539 25.46 25.95 -0.51
N PHE A 540 25.18 25.87 -1.82
CA PHE A 540 25.90 24.95 -2.72
C PHE A 540 27.41 25.15 -2.84
N TYR A 541 27.95 26.31 -2.44
CA TYR A 541 29.39 26.55 -2.48
C TYR A 541 30.15 25.58 -1.55
N GLN A 542 29.58 25.28 -0.39
CA GLN A 542 30.15 24.41 0.64
C GLN A 542 29.78 22.93 0.46
N LEU A 543 29.10 22.59 -0.64
CA LEU A 543 28.81 21.20 -0.96
C LEU A 543 30.11 20.49 -1.37
N GLU A 544 30.45 19.41 -0.67
CA GLU A 544 31.67 18.64 -0.91
C GLU A 544 31.35 17.17 -1.18
N GLY A 545 32.33 16.45 -1.73
CA GLY A 545 32.19 15.03 -2.03
C GLY A 545 31.09 14.73 -3.05
N LYS A 546 30.17 13.83 -2.67
CA LYS A 546 29.06 13.31 -3.48
C LYS A 546 27.68 13.60 -2.87
N ASP A 547 27.63 14.55 -1.94
CA ASP A 547 26.38 14.93 -1.29
C ASP A 547 25.41 15.54 -2.31
N ASN A 548 24.13 15.27 -2.11
CA ASN A 548 23.05 16.02 -2.71
C ASN A 548 22.58 17.10 -1.74
N MET A 549 22.04 18.17 -2.29
CA MET A 549 21.43 19.24 -1.51
C MET A 549 20.22 19.80 -2.24
N VAL A 550 19.13 20.03 -1.52
CA VAL A 550 17.88 20.62 -2.02
C VAL A 550 17.51 21.80 -1.14
N LEU A 551 17.18 22.92 -1.76
CA LEU A 551 16.74 24.16 -1.14
C LEU A 551 15.28 24.39 -1.53
N TYR A 552 14.43 24.60 -0.54
CA TYR A 552 13.05 25.03 -0.72
C TYR A 552 12.89 26.47 -0.26
N ASN A 553 12.62 27.37 -1.20
CA ASN A 553 12.10 28.70 -0.90
C ASN A 553 10.58 28.67 -1.04
N THR A 554 9.89 29.06 0.01
CA THR A 554 8.43 29.04 0.09
C THR A 554 7.90 30.39 0.56
N TYR A 555 6.58 30.51 0.73
CA TYR A 555 6.01 31.72 1.34
C TYR A 555 6.33 31.82 2.84
N ARG A 556 6.57 30.70 3.53
CA ARG A 556 7.01 30.68 4.93
C ARG A 556 8.53 30.69 5.09
N TYR A 557 9.26 30.16 4.10
CA TYR A 557 10.72 30.13 4.03
C TYR A 557 11.23 31.08 2.93
N ASP A 558 10.89 32.37 3.06
CA ASP A 558 11.20 33.39 2.04
C ASP A 558 12.62 33.95 2.19
N GLU A 559 12.99 34.37 3.40
CA GLU A 559 14.30 34.96 3.70
C GLU A 559 15.43 33.92 3.70
N GLN A 560 15.15 32.74 4.28
CA GLN A 560 16.09 31.64 4.36
C GLN A 560 15.43 30.35 3.85
N PRO A 561 15.99 29.71 2.81
CA PRO A 561 15.43 28.46 2.30
C PRO A 561 15.56 27.34 3.33
N LEU A 562 14.59 26.43 3.34
CA LEU A 562 14.75 25.14 4.02
C LEU A 562 15.76 24.29 3.24
N ILE A 563 16.81 23.81 3.91
CA ILE A 563 17.91 23.09 3.28
C ILE A 563 17.92 21.63 3.74
N ILE A 564 17.92 20.70 2.79
CA ILE A 564 18.14 19.27 3.03
C ILE A 564 19.46 18.88 2.36
N ARG A 565 20.39 18.29 3.11
CA ARG A 565 21.70 17.87 2.62
C ARG A 565 22.05 16.47 3.13
N GLY A 566 22.68 15.67 2.28
CA GLY A 566 23.40 14.45 2.67
C GLY A 566 23.70 13.56 1.48
N ALA A 567 24.04 12.30 1.73
CA ALA A 567 24.44 11.37 0.67
C ALA A 567 23.29 11.13 -0.34
N GLY A 568 23.53 11.49 -1.61
CA GLY A 568 22.52 11.42 -2.66
C GLY A 568 22.42 10.11 -3.42
N ALA A 569 23.34 9.16 -3.15
CA ALA A 569 23.45 7.89 -3.84
C ALA A 569 24.20 6.85 -2.98
N GLY A 570 23.91 5.58 -3.24
CA GLY A 570 24.51 4.44 -2.56
C GLY A 570 23.47 3.37 -2.28
N ALA A 571 23.83 2.10 -2.47
CA ALA A 571 22.89 1.00 -2.36
C ALA A 571 22.25 0.89 -0.96
N GLU A 572 23.06 1.07 0.09
CA GLU A 572 22.64 1.01 1.48
C GLU A 572 21.73 2.18 1.89
N VAL A 573 22.12 3.40 1.49
CA VAL A 573 21.34 4.62 1.72
C VAL A 573 20.00 4.53 0.98
N THR A 574 20.01 4.15 -0.30
CA THR A 574 18.76 3.98 -1.08
C THR A 574 17.86 2.90 -0.48
N ALA A 575 18.43 1.77 -0.06
CA ALA A 575 17.68 0.72 0.62
C ALA A 575 17.01 1.21 1.91
N SER A 576 17.71 2.06 2.68
CA SER A 576 17.16 2.67 3.90
C SER A 576 15.99 3.60 3.59
N GLY A 577 16.08 4.37 2.51
CA GLY A 577 14.96 5.19 2.03
C GLY A 577 13.74 4.36 1.61
N VAL A 578 13.95 3.27 0.86
CA VAL A 578 12.87 2.33 0.48
C VAL A 578 12.26 1.71 1.74
N PHE A 579 13.08 1.33 2.71
CA PHE A 579 12.61 0.76 3.97
C PHE A 579 11.80 1.78 4.80
N SER A 580 12.22 3.05 4.82
CA SER A 580 11.44 4.14 5.43
C SER A 580 10.06 4.26 4.78
N ASP A 581 9.98 4.21 3.45
CA ASP A 581 8.70 4.23 2.74
C ASP A 581 7.83 3.00 3.03
N ILE A 582 8.44 1.81 3.17
CA ILE A 582 7.73 0.62 3.67
C ILE A 582 7.08 0.90 5.02
N ILE A 583 7.84 1.44 5.98
CA ILE A 583 7.33 1.74 7.32
C ILE A 583 6.23 2.81 7.26
N LYS A 584 6.41 3.90 6.49
CA LYS A 584 5.39 4.95 6.30
C LYS A 584 4.10 4.37 5.74
N ALA A 585 4.17 3.46 4.76
CA ALA A 585 3.01 2.78 4.18
C ALA A 585 2.24 1.87 5.16
N THR A 586 2.85 1.52 6.31
CA THR A 586 2.18 0.72 7.35
C THR A 586 1.34 1.55 8.32
N LYS A 587 1.54 2.87 8.37
CA LYS A 587 0.80 3.78 9.23
C LYS A 587 -0.55 4.11 8.58
#